data_AF-A0AA51DBE5-F1
#
_entry.id   AF-A0AA51DBE5-F1
#
_cell.length_a   1.000
_cell.length_b   1.000
_cell.length_c   1.000
_cell.angle_alpha   90.00
_cell.angle_beta   90.00
_cell.angle_gamma   90.00
#
_symmetry.space_group_name_H-M   'P 1'
#
loop_
_entity.id
_entity.type
_entity.pdbx_description
1 polymer ?
#
loop_
_entity_poly.entity_id
_entity_poly.type
_entity_poly.pdbx_seq_one_letter_code
_entity_poly.pdbx_strand_id
1 'polypeptide(L)'
;MRKLQTQDVFNALRAIGKASLKEEIKPILKKANAGEMNVEDVGIEGVLGLIEIFSQKKSEQAIYDILSGPFEMKAKDVEQMDILKLAENLETLGKENDLKRFFTLLAGLITKKQ
;
A
#
# COMPACT_ATOMS: atom_id res chain seq x y z
N MET A 1 10.39 8.64 9.39
CA MET A 1 9.31 7.79 8.87
C MET A 1 8.46 7.41 10.05
N ARG A 2 7.17 7.74 10.03
CA ARG A 2 6.27 7.41 11.14
C ARG A 2 5.73 6.00 10.99
N LYS A 3 5.28 5.43 12.11
CA LYS A 3 4.53 4.18 12.07
C LYS A 3 3.19 4.37 11.33
N LEU A 4 2.70 3.29 10.73
CA LEU A 4 1.36 3.21 10.18
C LEU A 4 0.33 3.43 11.28
N GLN A 5 -0.68 4.22 10.97
CA GLN A 5 -1.78 4.60 11.83
C GLN A 5 -3.10 4.19 11.21
N THR A 6 -4.16 4.18 12.01
CA THR A 6 -5.51 3.81 11.55
C THR A 6 -5.96 4.62 10.32
N GLN A 7 -5.57 5.90 10.24
CA GLN A 7 -5.91 6.75 9.09
C GLN A 7 -5.36 6.21 7.76
N ASP A 8 -4.20 5.53 7.77
CA ASP A 8 -3.56 5.03 6.55
C ASP A 8 -4.38 3.88 5.92
N VAL A 9 -5.03 3.07 6.76
CA VAL A 9 -5.97 2.03 6.30
C VAL A 9 -7.15 2.67 5.60
N PHE A 10 -7.74 3.73 6.18
CA PHE A 10 -8.85 4.45 5.57
C PHE A 10 -8.45 5.21 4.30
N ASN A 11 -7.23 5.75 4.25
CA ASN A 11 -6.70 6.40 3.06
C ASN A 11 -6.54 5.39 1.91
N ALA A 12 -5.93 4.23 2.18
CA ALA A 12 -5.83 3.15 1.21
C ALA A 12 -7.20 2.65 0.75
N LEU A 13 -8.17 2.45 1.66
CA LEU A 13 -9.55 2.08 1.27
C LEU A 13 -10.22 3.10 0.36
N ARG A 14 -10.06 4.40 0.66
CA ARG A 14 -10.60 5.48 -0.18
C ARG A 14 -9.95 5.51 -1.54
N ALA A 15 -8.64 5.34 -1.62
CA ALA A 15 -7.89 5.25 -2.87
C ALA A 15 -8.38 4.07 -3.73
N ILE A 16 -8.47 2.88 -3.15
CA ILE A 16 -8.96 1.67 -3.83
C ILE A 16 -10.40 1.86 -4.33
N GLY A 17 -11.26 2.46 -3.51
CA GLY A 17 -12.65 2.74 -3.87
C GLY A 17 -12.77 3.76 -5.02
N LYS A 18 -12.03 4.86 -4.96
CA LYS A 18 -12.04 5.91 -6.01
C LYS A 18 -11.56 5.39 -7.35
N ALA A 19 -10.51 4.55 -7.36
CA ALA A 19 -9.94 3.99 -8.56
C ALA A 19 -10.69 2.74 -9.06
N SER A 20 -11.77 2.32 -8.39
CA SER A 20 -12.53 1.10 -8.69
C SER A 20 -11.67 -0.18 -8.73
N LEU A 21 -10.62 -0.24 -7.91
CA LEU A 21 -9.58 -1.27 -7.96
C LEU A 21 -9.90 -2.53 -7.14
N LYS A 22 -11.12 -2.64 -6.62
CA LYS A 22 -11.47 -3.68 -5.65
C LYS A 22 -11.19 -5.09 -6.18
N GLU A 23 -11.46 -5.34 -7.45
CA GLU A 23 -11.26 -6.65 -8.08
C GLU A 23 -9.78 -6.91 -8.38
N GLU A 24 -9.07 -5.88 -8.85
CA GLU A 24 -7.66 -5.95 -9.19
C GLU A 24 -6.77 -6.20 -7.97
N ILE A 25 -7.15 -5.69 -6.79
CA ILE A 25 -6.32 -5.89 -5.58
C ILE A 25 -6.59 -7.23 -4.88
N LYS A 26 -7.70 -7.92 -5.18
CA LYS A 26 -8.06 -9.20 -4.53
C LYS A 26 -6.94 -10.26 -4.55
N PRO A 27 -6.18 -10.46 -5.64
CA PRO A 27 -5.07 -11.41 -5.66
C PRO A 27 -3.98 -11.09 -4.63
N ILE A 28 -3.63 -9.80 -4.49
CA ILE A 28 -2.65 -9.33 -3.49
C ILE A 28 -3.18 -9.60 -2.08
N LEU A 29 -4.45 -9.25 -1.83
CA LEU A 29 -5.10 -9.46 -0.53
C LEU A 29 -5.19 -10.95 -0.16
N LYS A 30 -5.42 -11.83 -1.15
CA LYS A 30 -5.45 -13.28 -0.95
C LYS A 30 -4.08 -13.82 -0.53
N LYS A 31 -3.01 -13.39 -1.20
CA LYS A 31 -1.63 -13.76 -0.84
C LYS A 31 -1.29 -13.31 0.59
N ALA A 32 -1.67 -12.09 0.96
CA ALA A 32 -1.47 -11.57 2.31
C ALA A 32 -2.20 -12.39 3.39
N ASN A 33 -3.42 -12.87 3.09
CA ASN A 33 -4.21 -13.72 4.01
C ASN A 33 -3.73 -15.17 4.08
N ALA A 34 -3.21 -15.73 2.99
CA ALA A 34 -2.78 -17.13 2.93
C ALA A 34 -1.51 -17.39 3.76
N GLY A 35 -0.74 -16.35 4.09
CA GLY A 35 0.49 -16.49 4.87
C GLY A 35 1.61 -17.25 4.13
N GLU A 36 1.46 -17.43 2.81
CA GLU A 36 2.33 -18.25 1.95
C GLU A 36 3.66 -17.57 1.56
N MET A 37 4.00 -16.42 2.15
CA MET A 37 5.17 -15.61 1.80
C MET A 37 5.81 -15.00 3.06
N ASN A 38 7.14 -14.84 3.04
CA ASN A 38 7.89 -14.27 4.16
C ASN A 38 7.43 -12.85 4.47
N VAL A 39 7.50 -12.45 5.74
CA VAL A 39 6.92 -11.18 6.24
C VAL A 39 7.48 -9.95 5.52
N GLU A 40 8.76 -9.98 5.15
CA GLU A 40 9.41 -8.91 4.37
C GLU A 40 8.95 -8.90 2.91
N ASP A 41 8.84 -10.07 2.29
CA ASP A 41 8.41 -10.22 0.90
C ASP A 41 6.95 -9.78 0.71
N VAL A 42 6.02 -10.16 1.61
CA VAL A 42 4.59 -9.78 1.53
C VAL A 42 4.39 -8.26 1.60
N GLY A 43 5.17 -7.58 2.43
CA GLY A 43 5.03 -6.14 2.63
C GLY A 43 5.46 -5.37 1.38
N ILE A 44 6.65 -5.69 0.88
CA ILE A 44 7.22 -5.01 -0.30
C ILE A 44 6.47 -5.41 -1.57
N GLU A 45 6.20 -6.70 -1.78
CA GLU A 45 5.38 -7.16 -2.91
C GLU A 45 3.96 -6.60 -2.87
N GLY A 46 3.38 -6.46 -1.69
CA GLY A 46 2.06 -5.85 -1.50
C GLY A 46 2.05 -4.39 -1.94
N VAL A 47 3.07 -3.61 -1.54
CA VAL A 47 3.19 -2.20 -1.95
C VAL A 47 3.49 -2.08 -3.45
N LEU A 48 4.41 -2.89 -3.99
CA LEU A 48 4.72 -2.90 -5.42
C LEU A 48 3.52 -3.32 -6.26
N GLY A 49 2.74 -4.32 -5.81
CA GLY A 49 1.52 -4.74 -6.49
C GLY A 49 0.43 -3.65 -6.46
N LEU A 50 0.29 -2.90 -5.36
CA LEU A 50 -0.56 -1.70 -5.38
C LEU A 50 -0.03 -0.68 -6.38
N ILE A 51 1.27 -0.40 -6.40
CA ILE A 51 1.86 0.55 -7.35
C ILE A 51 1.55 0.14 -8.79
N GLU A 52 1.73 -1.13 -9.15
CA GLU A 52 1.44 -1.64 -10.48
C GLU A 52 -0.05 -1.46 -10.86
N ILE A 53 -0.96 -1.87 -9.99
CA ILE A 53 -2.41 -1.77 -10.24
C ILE A 53 -2.85 -0.31 -10.40
N PHE A 54 -2.39 0.58 -9.52
CA PHE A 54 -2.75 1.99 -9.56
C PHE A 54 -2.16 2.68 -10.80
N SER A 55 -0.95 2.29 -11.23
CA SER A 55 -0.32 2.81 -12.46
C SER A 55 -1.09 2.41 -13.71
N GLN A 56 -1.60 1.17 -13.78
CA GLN A 56 -2.41 0.72 -14.93
C GLN A 56 -3.71 1.51 -15.13
N LYS A 57 -4.24 2.14 -14.07
CA LYS A 57 -5.47 2.95 -14.13
C LYS A 57 -5.20 4.46 -14.09
N LYS A 58 -3.95 4.91 -14.30
CA LYS A 58 -3.57 6.33 -14.19
C LYS A 58 -4.01 6.96 -12.85
N SER A 59 -3.88 6.18 -11.78
CA SER A 59 -4.29 6.56 -10.42
C SER A 59 -3.07 6.73 -9.51
N GLU A 60 -1.91 7.11 -10.07
CA GLU A 60 -0.63 7.27 -9.38
C GLU A 60 -0.72 8.24 -8.22
N GLN A 61 -1.52 9.31 -8.36
CA GLN A 61 -1.80 10.26 -7.29
C GLN A 61 -2.26 9.58 -6.00
N ALA A 62 -3.05 8.51 -6.11
CA ALA A 62 -3.55 7.81 -4.95
C ALA A 62 -2.44 7.03 -4.22
N ILE A 63 -1.41 6.56 -4.94
CA ILE A 63 -0.21 5.97 -4.32
C ILE A 63 0.53 7.05 -3.53
N TYR A 64 0.75 8.22 -4.15
CA TYR A 64 1.48 9.31 -3.53
C TYR A 64 0.76 9.79 -2.27
N ASP A 65 -0.58 9.89 -2.30
CA ASP A 65 -1.38 10.24 -1.14
C ASP A 65 -1.25 9.19 -0.02
N ILE A 66 -1.25 7.89 -0.34
CA ILE A 66 -1.06 6.82 0.65
C ILE A 66 0.34 6.91 1.27
N LEU A 67 1.39 7.03 0.46
CA LEU A 67 2.79 7.03 0.91
C LEU A 67 3.19 8.33 1.61
N SER A 68 2.57 9.46 1.27
CA SER A 68 2.82 10.76 1.88
C SER A 68 2.65 10.74 3.41
N GLY A 69 1.69 9.95 3.88
CA GLY A 69 1.40 9.74 5.30
C GLY A 69 2.59 9.16 6.06
N PRO A 70 2.98 7.89 5.84
CA PRO A 70 4.08 7.27 6.55
C PRO A 70 5.44 7.93 6.25
N PHE A 71 5.65 8.45 5.04
CA PHE A 71 6.89 9.14 4.68
C PHE A 71 7.01 10.55 5.27
N GLU A 72 5.93 11.07 5.87
CA GLU A 72 5.90 12.39 6.54
C GLU A 72 6.26 13.54 5.60
N MET A 73 5.76 13.49 4.37
CA MET A 73 6.01 14.49 3.33
C MET A 73 4.76 14.73 2.48
N LYS A 74 4.77 15.69 1.57
CA LYS A 74 3.61 15.93 0.69
C LYS A 74 3.58 14.89 -0.42
N ALA A 75 2.39 14.57 -0.93
CA ALA A 75 2.24 13.66 -2.08
C ALA A 75 3.07 14.10 -3.29
N LYS A 76 3.17 15.41 -3.54
CA LYS A 76 4.02 15.97 -4.60
C LYS A 76 5.52 15.69 -4.38
N ASP A 77 5.96 15.64 -3.13
CA ASP A 77 7.36 15.31 -2.81
C ASP A 77 7.63 13.81 -3.02
N VAL A 78 6.61 12.95 -2.83
CA VAL A 78 6.67 11.52 -3.17
C VAL A 78 6.71 11.32 -4.69
N GLU A 79 5.89 12.05 -5.44
CA GLU A 79 5.85 12.01 -6.91
C GLU A 79 7.20 12.36 -7.54
N GLN A 80 7.88 13.38 -6.99
CA GLN A 80 9.17 13.87 -7.49
C GLN A 80 10.38 13.17 -6.87
N MET A 81 10.14 12.12 -6.07
CA MET A 81 11.18 11.40 -5.36
C MET A 81 12.06 10.61 -6.33
N ASP A 82 13.37 10.61 -6.08
CA ASP A 82 14.29 9.73 -6.79
C ASP A 82 13.94 8.25 -6.56
N ILE A 83 14.11 7.42 -7.59
CA ILE A 83 13.71 6.01 -7.57
C ILE A 83 14.49 5.19 -6.52
N LEU A 84 15.78 5.48 -6.31
CA LEU A 84 16.57 4.81 -5.27
C LEU A 84 16.08 5.25 -3.90
N LYS A 85 15.73 6.54 -3.76
CA LYS A 85 15.19 7.04 -2.50
C LYS A 85 13.82 6.46 -2.16
N LEU A 86 12.97 6.25 -3.17
CA LEU A 86 11.70 5.57 -3.03
C LEU A 86 11.91 4.12 -2.55
N ALA A 87 12.84 3.39 -3.17
CA ALA A 87 13.17 2.02 -2.78
C ALA A 87 13.66 1.94 -1.32
N GLU A 88 14.60 2.80 -0.91
CA GLU A 88 15.07 2.89 0.48
C GLU A 88 13.93 3.15 1.47
N ASN A 89 13.02 4.06 1.13
CA ASN A 89 11.88 4.39 1.97
C ASN A 89 10.88 3.21 2.04
N LEU A 90 10.64 2.50 0.95
CA LEU A 90 9.79 1.30 0.94
C LEU A 90 10.38 0.17 1.77
N GLU A 91 11.69 -0.07 1.70
CA GLU A 91 12.38 -1.02 2.57
C GLU A 91 12.26 -0.63 4.04
N THR A 92 12.50 0.65 4.35
CA THR A 92 12.40 1.19 5.71
C THR A 92 10.97 1.04 6.22
N LEU A 93 9.97 1.31 5.38
CA LEU A 93 8.57 1.13 5.70
C LEU A 93 8.27 -0.32 6.06
N GLY A 94 8.76 -1.28 5.28
CA GLY A 94 8.60 -2.72 5.53
C GLY A 94 9.31 -3.21 6.79
N LYS A 95 10.51 -2.71 7.08
CA LYS A 95 11.28 -3.06 8.29
C LYS A 95 10.66 -2.47 9.55
N GLU A 96 10.16 -1.24 9.46
CA GLU A 96 9.64 -0.53 10.62
C GLU A 96 8.16 -0.78 10.88
N ASN A 97 7.38 -1.26 9.91
CA ASN A 97 5.94 -1.45 10.05
C ASN A 97 5.51 -2.87 9.71
N ASP A 98 4.45 -3.32 10.37
CA ASP A 98 3.82 -4.59 10.05
C ASP A 98 2.92 -4.43 8.82
N LEU A 99 3.55 -4.37 7.64
CA LEU A 99 2.85 -4.27 6.36
C LEU A 99 1.94 -5.48 6.12
N LYS A 100 2.33 -6.66 6.59
CA LYS A 100 1.48 -7.86 6.54
C LYS A 100 0.15 -7.61 7.24
N ARG A 101 0.16 -7.16 8.50
CA ARG A 101 -1.07 -6.82 9.24
C ARG A 101 -1.85 -5.70 8.56
N PHE A 102 -1.19 -4.70 8.01
CA PHE A 102 -1.84 -3.64 7.27
C PHE A 102 -2.64 -4.19 6.07
N PHE A 103 -2.02 -5.03 5.24
CA PHE A 103 -2.68 -5.66 4.09
C PHE A 103 -3.75 -6.67 4.52
N THR A 104 -3.56 -7.43 5.60
CA THR A 104 -4.59 -8.31 6.18
C THR A 104 -5.82 -7.52 6.63
N LEU A 105 -5.64 -6.36 7.27
CA LEU A 105 -6.74 -5.48 7.68
C LEU A 105 -7.47 -4.92 6.47
N LEU A 106 -6.74 -4.43 5.46
CA LEU A 106 -7.33 -4.00 4.19
C LEU A 106 -8.11 -5.14 3.54
N ALA A 107 -7.55 -6.35 3.52
CA ALA A 107 -8.19 -7.53 2.98
C ALA A 107 -9.52 -7.81 3.68
N GLY A 108 -9.51 -7.85 5.01
CA GLY A 108 -10.70 -8.07 5.83
C GLY A 108 -11.80 -7.04 5.57
N LEU A 109 -11.45 -5.76 5.46
CA LEU A 109 -12.42 -4.67 5.26
C LEU A 109 -13.01 -4.67 3.84
N ILE A 110 -12.23 -5.08 2.84
CA ILE A 110 -12.67 -5.11 1.44
C ILE A 110 -13.51 -6.36 1.15
N THR A 111 -13.13 -7.50 1.75
CA THR A 111 -13.79 -8.80 1.53
C THR A 111 -15.03 -9.01 2.39
N LYS A 112 -15.12 -8.42 3.60
CA LYS A 112 -16.31 -8.50 4.47
C LYS A 112 -17.50 -7.66 4.00
N LYS A 113 -17.33 -6.74 3.05
CA LYS A 113 -18.47 -6.12 2.34
C LYS A 113 -18.97 -7.09 1.26
N GLN A 114 -19.71 -8.10 1.70
CA GLN A 114 -20.73 -8.81 0.93
C GLN A 114 -22.07 -8.56 1.62
#